data_AF-A0A139RJF6-F1
#
_entry.id   AF-A0A139RJF6-F1
#
_cell.length_a   1.000
_cell.length_b   1.000
_cell.length_c   1.000
_cell.angle_alpha   90.00
_cell.angle_beta   90.00
_cell.angle_gamma   90.00
#
_symmetry.space_group_name_H-M   'P 1'
#
loop_
_entity.id
_entity.type
_entity.pdbx_description
1 polymer ?
#
loop_
_entity_poly.entity_id
_entity_poly.type
_entity_poly.pdbx_seq_one_letter_code
_entity_poly.pdbx_strand_id
1 'polypeptide(L)'
;MKELLMTTRTSFFPVAKLFKRDLLADEKFNTNYHLAEDALFLTELLLKTRCSCVFIDKPVYYYDHREGSATTSVNRHVFDTIEVYQQIIAQVSQAFPNLKYELINRECWSYITVYDKIIFTSREEYQKEKAELRTWIVQHRREIWKDAYFTTFRKVAILSLVISPWLYKKIVGLKN
;
A
#
# COMPACT_ATOMS: atom_id res chain seq x y z
N MET A 1 9.90 -12.42 1.22
CA MET A 1 8.58 -11.98 0.74
C MET A 1 7.65 -11.54 1.87
N LYS A 2 7.28 -12.41 2.83
CA LYS A 2 6.43 -12.03 3.98
C LYS A 2 6.82 -10.73 4.70
N GLU A 3 8.11 -10.57 5.05
CA GLU A 3 8.60 -9.33 5.71
C GLU A 3 8.39 -8.07 4.87
N LEU A 4 8.47 -8.17 3.53
CA LEU A 4 8.17 -7.06 2.63
C LEU A 4 6.66 -6.78 2.62
N LEU A 5 5.84 -7.83 2.51
CA LEU A 5 4.38 -7.73 2.54
C LEU A 5 3.82 -7.27 3.88
N MET A 6 4.50 -7.43 5.01
CA MET A 6 3.96 -6.96 6.31
C MET A 6 4.57 -5.65 6.78
N THR A 7 5.60 -5.19 6.06
CA THR A 7 6.34 -3.97 6.36
C THR A 7 6.82 -3.88 7.82
N THR A 8 7.12 -5.04 8.42
CA THR A 8 7.51 -5.18 9.84
C THR A 8 8.98 -4.92 10.06
N ARG A 9 9.84 -5.38 9.13
CA ARG A 9 11.30 -5.24 9.18
C ARG A 9 11.90 -4.47 8.01
N THR A 10 11.11 -4.27 6.95
CA THR A 10 11.53 -3.59 5.74
C THR A 10 10.34 -2.93 5.08
N SER A 11 10.56 -2.01 4.16
CA SER A 11 9.51 -1.32 3.40
C SER A 11 9.61 -1.62 1.91
N PHE A 12 8.56 -1.25 1.17
CA PHE A 12 8.57 -1.21 -0.29
C PHE A 12 9.35 -0.03 -0.88
N PHE A 13 10.08 0.75 -0.07
CA PHE A 13 10.93 1.82 -0.59
C PHE A 13 12.29 1.25 -1.01
N PRO A 14 12.85 1.64 -2.16
CA PRO A 14 14.15 1.14 -2.61
C PRO A 14 15.31 1.71 -1.78
N VAL A 15 15.08 2.80 -1.05
CA VAL A 15 16.06 3.42 -0.15
C VAL A 15 16.32 2.57 1.10
N ALA A 16 17.45 2.87 1.77
CA ALA A 16 17.94 2.11 2.93
C ALA A 16 18.16 0.61 2.65
N LYS A 17 18.43 0.24 1.38
CA LYS A 17 18.74 -1.12 0.93
C LYS A 17 20.00 -1.09 0.08
N LEU A 18 20.86 -2.09 0.27
CA LEU A 18 22.07 -2.29 -0.53
C LEU A 18 21.89 -3.52 -1.40
N PHE A 19 22.00 -3.33 -2.72
CA PHE A 19 21.86 -4.39 -3.71
C PHE A 19 23.20 -4.71 -4.34
N LYS A 20 23.47 -6.00 -4.60
CA LYS A 20 24.55 -6.37 -5.52
C LYS A 20 24.18 -5.88 -6.92
N ARG A 21 25.10 -5.19 -7.59
CA ARG A 21 24.88 -4.60 -8.92
C ARG A 21 24.35 -5.61 -9.93
N ASP A 22 24.88 -6.84 -9.93
CA ASP A 22 24.52 -7.85 -10.91
C ASP A 22 23.07 -8.35 -10.75
N LEU A 23 22.42 -8.12 -9.59
CA LEU A 23 20.99 -8.38 -9.41
C LEU A 23 20.12 -7.34 -10.13
N LEU A 24 20.67 -6.17 -10.46
CA LEU A 24 19.95 -5.03 -11.04
C LEU A 24 20.28 -4.79 -12.52
N ALA A 25 21.20 -5.57 -13.10
CA ALA A 25 21.82 -5.25 -14.39
C ALA A 25 20.80 -5.04 -15.53
N ASP A 26 19.73 -5.83 -15.54
CA ASP A 26 18.67 -5.78 -16.55
C ASP A 26 17.32 -5.29 -15.98
N GLU A 27 17.30 -4.81 -14.73
CA GLU A 27 16.07 -4.41 -14.04
C GLU A 27 15.84 -2.90 -14.15
N LYS A 28 14.59 -2.53 -14.44
CA LYS A 28 14.17 -1.12 -14.53
C LYS A 28 12.82 -0.95 -13.84
N PHE A 29 12.58 0.24 -13.28
CA PHE A 29 11.26 0.60 -12.81
C PHE A 29 10.26 0.62 -13.97
N ASN A 30 9.03 0.18 -13.70
CA ASN A 30 7.94 0.24 -14.66
C ASN A 30 7.49 1.70 -14.83
N THR A 31 7.69 2.26 -16.02
CA THR A 31 7.39 3.68 -16.33
C THR A 31 5.91 3.95 -16.62
N ASN A 32 5.06 2.92 -16.67
CA ASN A 32 3.63 3.11 -16.83
C ASN A 32 2.97 3.56 -15.52
N TYR A 33 3.60 3.26 -14.37
CA TYR A 33 3.12 3.61 -13.05
C TYR A 33 3.89 4.79 -12.46
N HIS A 34 3.15 5.71 -11.85
CA HIS A 34 3.68 6.93 -11.22
C HIS A 34 3.54 6.90 -9.70
N LEU A 35 2.80 5.91 -9.17
CA LEU A 35 2.76 5.60 -7.75
C LEU A 35 2.93 4.09 -7.54
N ALA A 36 3.64 3.75 -6.47
CA ALA A 36 3.91 2.38 -6.04
C ALA A 36 4.76 1.54 -7.01
N GLU A 37 5.32 2.14 -8.06
CA GLU A 37 6.29 1.53 -8.97
C GLU A 37 7.50 0.94 -8.22
N ASP A 38 7.91 1.59 -7.12
CA ASP A 38 8.90 1.08 -6.18
C ASP A 38 8.54 -0.29 -5.59
N ALA A 39 7.27 -0.43 -5.20
CA ALA A 39 6.76 -1.66 -4.60
C ALA A 39 6.73 -2.80 -5.63
N LEU A 40 6.36 -2.48 -6.87
CA LEU A 40 6.36 -3.42 -7.98
C LEU A 40 7.78 -3.90 -8.27
N PHE A 41 8.70 -2.94 -8.48
CA PHE A 41 10.11 -3.20 -8.78
C PHE A 41 10.76 -4.12 -7.74
N LEU A 42 10.62 -3.79 -6.44
CA LEU A 42 11.20 -4.62 -5.39
C LEU A 42 10.58 -6.00 -5.31
N THR A 43 9.28 -6.12 -5.58
CA THR A 43 8.59 -7.41 -5.60
C THR A 43 9.12 -8.29 -6.74
N GLU A 44 9.17 -7.75 -7.96
CA GLU A 44 9.65 -8.43 -9.16
C GLU A 44 11.11 -8.85 -9.02
N LEU A 45 11.96 -7.94 -8.52
CA LEU A 45 13.36 -8.22 -8.25
C LEU A 45 13.53 -9.41 -7.30
N LEU A 46 12.77 -9.44 -6.19
CA LEU A 46 12.86 -10.53 -5.21
C LEU A 46 12.28 -11.85 -5.76
N LEU A 47 11.22 -11.80 -6.55
CA LEU A 47 10.62 -12.98 -7.18
C LEU A 47 11.56 -13.60 -8.21
N LYS A 48 12.17 -12.77 -9.05
CA LYS A 48 13.09 -13.18 -10.12
C LYS A 48 14.40 -13.73 -9.56
N THR A 49 15.03 -12.99 -8.66
CA THR A 49 16.39 -13.33 -8.18
C THR A 49 16.38 -14.37 -7.07
N ARG A 50 15.29 -14.47 -6.30
CA ARG A 50 15.20 -15.28 -5.08
C ARG A 50 16.39 -15.06 -4.13
N CYS A 51 16.94 -13.85 -4.11
CA CYS A 51 18.16 -13.56 -3.37
C CYS A 51 17.95 -13.67 -1.86
N SER A 52 19.00 -14.06 -1.14
CA SER A 52 19.01 -13.97 0.32
C SER A 52 19.09 -12.52 0.76
N CYS A 53 18.29 -12.16 1.78
CA CYS A 53 18.24 -10.81 2.34
C CYS A 53 18.75 -10.82 3.79
N VAL A 54 19.54 -9.82 4.16
CA VAL A 54 19.98 -9.58 5.54
C VAL A 54 19.35 -8.28 6.02
N PHE A 55 18.71 -8.31 7.19
CA PHE A 55 18.07 -7.15 7.79
C PHE A 55 18.92 -6.62 8.94
N ILE A 56 19.16 -5.31 8.95
CA ILE A 56 19.86 -4.62 10.03
C ILE A 56 18.90 -3.57 10.57
N ASP A 57 18.47 -3.74 11.82
CA ASP A 57 17.58 -2.81 12.50
C ASP A 57 18.38 -1.62 13.06
N LYS A 58 18.74 -0.69 12.16
CA LYS A 58 19.42 0.56 12.49
C LYS A 58 18.79 1.72 11.71
N PRO A 59 18.58 2.88 12.34
CA PRO A 59 18.08 4.07 11.66
C PRO A 59 19.18 4.69 10.80
N VAL A 60 19.32 4.18 9.57
CA VAL A 60 20.35 4.63 8.61
C VAL A 60 19.83 5.63 7.57
N TYR A 61 18.54 5.95 7.62
CA TYR A 61 17.88 6.82 6.65
C TYR A 61 16.78 7.64 7.33
N TYR A 62 16.79 8.95 7.08
CA TYR A 62 15.76 9.88 7.53
C TYR A 62 14.82 10.17 6.35
N TYR A 63 13.55 9.80 6.51
CA TYR A 63 12.54 10.09 5.49
C TYR A 63 11.88 11.45 5.78
N ASP A 64 12.09 12.40 4.88
CA ASP A 64 11.51 13.73 4.99
C ASP A 64 10.03 13.72 4.57
N HIS A 65 9.16 14.15 5.49
CA HIS A 65 7.72 14.24 5.26
C HIS A 65 7.36 15.69 4.96
N ARG A 66 7.06 15.97 3.69
CA ARG A 66 6.60 17.29 3.23
C ARG A 66 5.23 17.24 2.58
N GLU A 67 4.48 18.32 2.77
CA GLU A 67 3.20 18.54 2.12
C GLU A 67 3.37 18.65 0.59
N GLY A 68 2.40 18.15 -0.16
CA GLY A 68 2.43 18.19 -1.63
C GLY A 68 3.32 17.12 -2.30
N SER A 69 3.86 16.18 -1.53
CA SER A 69 4.52 14.99 -2.10
C SER A 69 3.54 14.11 -2.88
N ALA A 70 4.05 13.23 -3.74
CA ALA A 70 3.23 12.22 -4.42
C ALA A 70 2.48 11.30 -3.43
N THR A 71 3.07 11.09 -2.24
CA THR A 71 2.48 10.27 -1.17
C THR A 71 1.40 11.00 -0.36
N THR A 72 1.41 12.34 -0.34
CA THR A 72 0.48 13.16 0.46
C THR A 72 -0.58 13.88 -0.37
N SER A 73 -0.36 14.05 -1.68
CA SER A 73 -1.30 14.72 -2.59
C SER A 73 -2.21 13.73 -3.35
N VAL A 74 -3.40 14.21 -3.72
CA VAL A 74 -4.28 13.56 -4.69
C VAL A 74 -3.89 14.05 -6.07
N ASN A 75 -3.52 13.12 -6.96
CA ASN A 75 -3.26 13.40 -8.36
C ASN A 75 -3.99 12.38 -9.26
N ARG A 76 -3.91 12.55 -10.59
CA ARG A 76 -4.57 11.66 -11.56
C ARG A 76 -4.08 10.20 -11.51
N HIS A 77 -2.92 9.94 -10.90
CA HIS A 77 -2.29 8.63 -10.77
C HIS A 77 -2.60 7.95 -9.45
N VAL A 78 -3.51 8.50 -8.63
CA VAL A 78 -3.82 7.95 -7.29
C VAL A 78 -4.21 6.46 -7.36
N PHE A 79 -4.85 6.04 -8.45
CA PHE A 79 -5.32 4.67 -8.66
C PHE A 79 -4.22 3.69 -9.08
N ASP A 80 -3.06 4.17 -9.56
CA ASP A 80 -1.89 3.33 -9.84
C ASP A 80 -1.54 2.47 -8.63
N THR A 81 -1.76 2.98 -7.40
CA THR A 81 -1.53 2.22 -6.17
C THR A 81 -2.36 0.93 -6.12
N ILE A 82 -3.64 0.97 -6.50
CA ILE A 82 -4.51 -0.24 -6.50
C ILE A 82 -4.06 -1.18 -7.61
N GLU A 83 -3.84 -0.67 -8.82
CA GLU A 83 -3.43 -1.47 -9.97
C GLU A 83 -2.11 -2.20 -9.74
N VAL A 84 -1.11 -1.49 -9.21
CA VAL A 84 0.20 -2.06 -8.86
C VAL A 84 0.05 -3.15 -7.80
N TYR A 85 -0.73 -2.90 -6.73
CA TYR A 85 -0.92 -3.92 -5.70
C TYR A 85 -1.68 -5.14 -6.22
N GLN A 86 -2.62 -4.99 -7.16
CA GLN A 86 -3.25 -6.13 -7.83
C GLN A 86 -2.23 -6.97 -8.61
N GLN A 87 -1.26 -6.34 -9.29
CA GLN A 87 -0.18 -7.07 -9.96
C GLN A 87 0.72 -7.80 -8.96
N ILE A 88 1.15 -7.11 -7.90
CA ILE A 88 1.94 -7.71 -6.82
C ILE A 88 1.20 -8.93 -6.24
N ILE A 89 -0.10 -8.82 -5.98
CA ILE A 89 -0.90 -9.92 -5.45
C ILE A 89 -0.96 -11.10 -6.42
N ALA A 90 -1.17 -10.83 -7.71
CA ALA A 90 -1.20 -11.88 -8.73
C ALA A 90 0.15 -12.62 -8.81
N GLN A 91 1.26 -11.89 -8.91
CA GLN A 91 2.60 -12.48 -9.02
C GLN A 91 3.01 -13.25 -7.75
N VAL A 92 2.77 -12.67 -6.57
CA VAL A 92 3.17 -13.27 -5.29
C VAL A 92 2.27 -14.44 -4.91
N SER A 93 0.98 -14.41 -5.22
CA SER A 93 0.09 -15.55 -4.94
C SER A 93 0.47 -16.81 -5.73
N GLN A 94 0.97 -16.63 -6.96
CA GLN A 94 1.48 -17.73 -7.78
C GLN A 94 2.76 -18.34 -7.19
N ALA A 95 3.70 -17.51 -6.71
CA ALA A 95 4.97 -17.98 -6.16
C ALA A 95 4.89 -18.43 -4.69
N PHE A 96 4.00 -17.84 -3.90
CA PHE A 96 3.87 -18.02 -2.47
C PHE A 96 2.39 -18.12 -2.04
N PRO A 97 1.68 -19.20 -2.40
CA PRO A 97 0.25 -19.35 -2.10
C PRO A 97 -0.06 -19.39 -0.59
N ASN A 98 0.94 -19.71 0.23
CA ASN A 98 0.83 -19.70 1.70
C ASN A 98 0.76 -18.28 2.30
N LEU A 99 1.05 -17.23 1.53
CA LEU A 99 0.98 -15.83 1.98
C LEU A 99 -0.39 -15.18 1.72
N LYS A 100 -1.45 -15.98 1.49
CA LYS A 100 -2.79 -15.49 1.17
C LYS A 100 -3.30 -14.40 2.13
N TYR A 101 -3.06 -14.54 3.44
CA TYR A 101 -3.53 -13.56 4.42
C TYR A 101 -2.77 -12.23 4.33
N GLU A 102 -1.45 -12.29 4.15
CA GLU A 102 -0.61 -11.11 3.93
C GLU A 102 -0.95 -10.38 2.62
N LEU A 103 -1.39 -11.12 1.59
CA LEU A 103 -1.84 -10.54 0.32
C LEU A 103 -3.21 -9.86 0.44
N ILE A 104 -4.17 -10.48 1.14
CA ILE A 104 -5.47 -9.85 1.46
C ILE A 104 -5.24 -8.55 2.26
N ASN A 105 -4.29 -8.56 3.20
CA ASN A 105 -3.91 -7.37 3.95
C ASN A 105 -3.43 -6.25 3.03
N ARG A 106 -2.54 -6.55 2.07
CA ARG A 106 -2.02 -5.56 1.11
C ARG A 106 -3.09 -5.02 0.18
N GLU A 107 -4.01 -5.87 -0.25
CA GLU A 107 -5.18 -5.44 -1.03
C GLU A 107 -6.03 -4.45 -0.24
N CYS A 108 -6.39 -4.80 1.00
CA CYS A 108 -7.17 -3.90 1.85
C CYS A 108 -6.47 -2.55 2.06
N TRP A 109 -5.16 -2.56 2.29
CA TRP A 109 -4.38 -1.33 2.45
C TRP A 109 -4.28 -0.50 1.18
N SER A 110 -4.20 -1.11 -0.02
CA SER A 110 -4.14 -0.33 -1.27
C SER A 110 -5.44 0.47 -1.48
N TYR A 111 -6.59 -0.15 -1.28
CA TYR A 111 -7.89 0.50 -1.34
C TYR A 111 -8.07 1.57 -0.26
N ILE A 112 -7.72 1.27 0.99
CA ILE A 112 -7.78 2.24 2.10
C ILE A 112 -6.87 3.44 1.83
N THR A 113 -5.67 3.23 1.30
CA THR A 113 -4.70 4.31 1.03
C THR A 113 -5.23 5.26 -0.04
N VAL A 114 -5.80 4.74 -1.12
CA VAL A 114 -6.43 5.57 -2.16
C VAL A 114 -7.65 6.29 -1.59
N TYR A 115 -8.50 5.60 -0.84
CA TYR A 115 -9.70 6.19 -0.25
C TYR A 115 -9.37 7.32 0.75
N ASP A 116 -8.38 7.10 1.61
CA ASP A 116 -7.85 8.10 2.55
C ASP A 116 -7.40 9.36 1.82
N LYS A 117 -6.75 9.24 0.67
CA LYS A 117 -6.35 10.41 -0.14
C LYS A 117 -7.57 11.13 -0.71
N ILE A 118 -8.44 10.41 -1.42
CA ILE A 118 -9.51 11.07 -2.17
C ILE A 118 -10.66 11.58 -1.28
N ILE A 119 -10.87 11.05 -0.08
CA ILE A 119 -11.96 11.52 0.79
C ILE A 119 -11.76 12.97 1.28
N PHE A 120 -10.51 13.44 1.34
CA PHE A 120 -10.23 14.82 1.73
C PHE A 120 -10.45 15.83 0.61
N THR A 121 -10.41 15.42 -0.66
CA THR A 121 -10.65 16.34 -1.78
C THR A 121 -12.12 16.70 -1.97
N SER A 122 -12.39 17.97 -2.26
CA SER A 122 -13.70 18.49 -2.64
C SER A 122 -14.03 18.30 -4.13
N ARG A 123 -13.09 17.80 -4.93
CA ARG A 123 -13.30 17.61 -6.38
C ARG A 123 -14.43 16.62 -6.65
N GLU A 124 -15.36 17.05 -7.50
CA GLU A 124 -16.54 16.27 -7.89
C GLU A 124 -16.19 15.10 -8.83
N GLU A 125 -15.07 15.20 -9.55
CA GLU A 125 -14.59 14.14 -10.46
C GLU A 125 -14.41 12.78 -9.78
N TYR A 126 -14.16 12.76 -8.46
CA TYR A 126 -13.93 11.53 -7.69
C TYR A 126 -15.18 11.00 -6.95
N GLN A 127 -16.37 11.55 -7.18
CA GLN A 127 -17.56 11.16 -6.41
C GLN A 127 -17.95 9.69 -6.65
N LYS A 128 -17.81 9.22 -7.88
CA LYS A 128 -18.08 7.83 -8.25
C LYS A 128 -17.09 6.89 -7.57
N GLU A 129 -15.80 7.18 -7.68
CA GLU A 129 -14.70 6.38 -7.16
C GLU A 129 -14.72 6.35 -5.62
N LYS A 130 -15.10 7.45 -4.96
CA LYS A 130 -15.36 7.47 -3.52
C LYS A 130 -16.45 6.48 -3.13
N ALA A 131 -17.55 6.40 -3.88
CA ALA A 131 -18.64 5.48 -3.59
C ALA A 131 -18.23 4.01 -3.83
N GLU A 132 -17.51 3.74 -4.92
CA GLU A 132 -17.02 2.41 -5.28
C GLU A 132 -16.00 1.89 -4.27
N LEU A 133 -14.97 2.70 -3.95
CA LEU A 133 -13.95 2.34 -2.96
C LEU A 133 -14.56 2.13 -1.56
N ARG A 134 -15.50 3.00 -1.15
CA ARG A 134 -16.23 2.79 0.11
C ARG A 134 -16.93 1.44 0.11
N THR A 135 -17.66 1.13 -0.97
CA THR A 135 -18.42 -0.12 -1.08
C THR A 135 -17.49 -1.33 -0.96
N TRP A 136 -16.37 -1.29 -1.69
CA TRP A 136 -15.36 -2.34 -1.63
C TRP A 136 -14.77 -2.50 -0.23
N ILE A 137 -14.36 -1.40 0.42
CA ILE A 137 -13.76 -1.43 1.76
C ILE A 137 -14.75 -1.98 2.80
N VAL A 138 -16.01 -1.55 2.73
CA VAL A 138 -17.07 -2.03 3.63
C VAL A 138 -17.35 -3.52 3.41
N GLN A 139 -17.31 -4.01 2.17
CA GLN A 139 -17.45 -5.44 1.86
C GLN A 139 -16.31 -6.26 2.50
N HIS A 140 -15.08 -5.74 2.50
CA HIS A 140 -13.89 -6.38 3.06
C HIS A 140 -13.62 -6.06 4.56
N ARG A 141 -14.62 -5.51 5.27
CA ARG A 141 -14.46 -5.11 6.68
C ARG A 141 -14.13 -6.27 7.62
N ARG A 142 -14.53 -7.50 7.29
CA ARG A 142 -14.31 -8.68 8.15
C ARG A 142 -12.85 -9.10 8.12
N GLU A 143 -12.24 -9.04 6.94
CA GLU A 143 -10.83 -9.27 6.68
C GLU A 143 -10.00 -8.27 7.47
N ILE A 144 -10.32 -6.98 7.35
CA ILE A 144 -9.67 -5.88 8.08
C ILE A 144 -9.81 -6.07 9.60
N TRP A 145 -10.98 -6.48 10.09
CA TRP A 145 -11.22 -6.64 11.52
C TRP A 145 -10.44 -7.79 12.14
N LYS A 146 -10.35 -8.92 11.43
CA LYS A 146 -9.67 -10.14 11.91
C LYS A 146 -8.15 -10.04 11.81
N ASP A 147 -7.65 -9.20 10.92
CA ASP A 147 -6.21 -9.06 10.69
C ASP A 147 -5.52 -8.32 11.85
N ALA A 148 -4.38 -8.85 12.29
CA ALA A 148 -3.63 -8.36 13.44
C ALA A 148 -2.76 -7.12 13.13
N TYR A 149 -2.46 -6.86 11.86
CA TYR A 149 -1.63 -5.74 11.41
C TYR A 149 -2.43 -4.45 11.20
N PHE A 150 -3.76 -4.54 11.19
CA PHE A 150 -4.62 -3.36 11.29
C PHE A 150 -4.72 -2.88 12.75
N THR A 151 -4.31 -1.64 12.99
CA THR A 151 -4.43 -0.99 14.30
C THR A 151 -5.88 -0.86 14.75
N THR A 152 -6.14 -0.83 16.06
CA THR A 152 -7.46 -0.57 16.64
C THR A 152 -8.07 0.74 16.10
N PHE A 153 -7.25 1.79 15.96
CA PHE A 153 -7.68 3.05 15.35
C PHE A 153 -8.24 2.83 13.94
N ARG A 154 -7.54 2.06 13.10
CA ARG A 154 -8.00 1.78 11.73
C ARG A 154 -9.28 0.96 11.74
N LYS A 155 -9.41 -0.02 12.64
CA LYS A 155 -10.64 -0.81 12.80
C LYS A 155 -11.84 0.07 13.19
N VAL A 156 -11.65 1.01 14.12
CA VAL A 156 -12.67 2.00 14.51
C VAL A 156 -13.03 2.93 13.35
N ALA A 157 -12.03 3.42 12.61
CA ALA A 157 -12.27 4.23 11.43
C ALA A 157 -13.15 3.46 10.43
N ILE A 158 -12.79 2.23 10.06
CA ILE A 158 -13.56 1.42 9.10
C ILE A 158 -14.99 1.14 9.59
N LEU A 159 -15.23 0.93 10.89
CA LEU A 159 -16.59 0.85 11.42
C LEU A 159 -17.39 2.14 11.18
N SER A 160 -16.78 3.30 11.38
CA SER A 160 -17.44 4.58 11.10
C SER A 160 -17.74 4.75 9.60
N LEU A 161 -16.93 4.18 8.71
CA LEU A 161 -17.15 4.23 7.25
C LEU A 161 -18.40 3.47 6.83
N VAL A 162 -18.76 2.40 7.56
CA VAL A 162 -20.02 1.66 7.34
C VAL A 162 -21.20 2.61 7.57
N ILE A 163 -21.13 3.44 8.60
CA ILE A 163 -22.20 4.39 8.98
C ILE A 163 -22.20 5.60 8.04
N SER A 164 -21.07 6.30 7.91
CA SER A 164 -20.98 7.54 7.16
C SER A 164 -19.55 7.86 6.68
N PRO A 165 -19.36 8.27 5.41
CA PRO A 165 -18.07 8.78 4.93
C PRO A 165 -17.61 10.02 5.70
N TRP A 166 -18.55 10.84 6.16
CA TRP A 166 -18.24 12.04 6.93
C TRP A 166 -17.63 11.71 8.29
N LEU A 167 -18.18 10.72 9.00
CA LEU A 167 -17.61 10.25 10.27
C LEU A 167 -16.21 9.66 10.06
N TYR A 168 -16.05 8.84 9.02
CA TYR A 168 -14.73 8.30 8.63
C TYR A 168 -13.71 9.41 8.42
N LYS A 169 -14.06 10.40 7.59
CA LYS A 169 -13.21 11.56 7.31
C LYS A 169 -12.79 12.29 8.58
N LYS A 170 -13.72 12.48 9.52
CA LYS A 170 -13.43 13.13 10.81
C LYS A 170 -12.47 12.31 11.67
N ILE A 171 -12.68 11.00 11.79
CA ILE A 171 -11.79 10.12 12.56
C ILE A 171 -10.39 10.09 11.96
N VAL A 172 -10.27 9.84 10.65
CA VAL A 172 -8.97 9.78 9.97
C VAL A 172 -8.24 11.12 10.04
N GLY A 173 -8.97 12.23 9.96
CA GLY A 173 -8.41 13.58 10.07
C GLY A 173 -7.82 13.94 11.44
N LEU A 174 -8.10 13.18 12.51
CA LEU A 174 -7.46 13.37 13.82
C LEU A 174 -5.98 12.97 13.86
N LYS A 175 -5.53 12.26 12.84
CA LYS A 175 -4.16 11.73 12.73
C LYS A 175 -3.24 12.62 11.90
N ASN A 176 -3.79 13.67 11.28
CA ASN A 176 -3.07 14.67 10.49
C ASN A 176 -2.67 15.87 11.36
#